data_AF-A0A4V1S8L8-F1
#
_entry.id   AF-A0A4V1S8L8-F1
#
_cell.length_a   1.000
_cell.length_b   1.000
_cell.length_c   1.000
_cell.angle_alpha   90.00
_cell.angle_beta   90.00
_cell.angle_gamma   90.00
#
_symmetry.space_group_name_H-M   'P 1'
#
loop_
_entity.id
_entity.type
_entity.pdbx_description
1 polymer ?
#
loop_
_entity_poly.entity_id
_entity_poly.type
_entity_poly.pdbx_seq_one_letter_code
_entity_poly.pdbx_strand_id
1 'polypeptide(L)'
;MKKPVMILFLLAMPCTGQPRVELSVDTEDRIWAGQEVALRVNLLVPGYFSGVPFFSLPQVPGVLVMPPAGSPVVGSREIDGVSYTVQQHSLEVVPVLGGSVELPPFEIRLSYKRQPLDKEVVTETVRTTAIGMTVNLPPGMEDGGQPITSSTLRVTETWTPEPGKVAKAGDAFATFPGSGVHVSVTRRVDEVMG
;
A
#
# COMPACT_ATOMS: atom_id res chain seq x y z
N MET A 1 -8.25 61.14 -41.36
CA MET A 1 -7.15 60.24 -40.94
C MET A 1 -7.73 59.18 -40.02
N LYS A 2 -7.93 57.95 -40.50
CA LYS A 2 -8.51 56.83 -39.73
C LYS A 2 -7.36 56.06 -39.08
N LYS A 3 -7.30 56.02 -37.75
CA LYS A 3 -6.26 55.27 -37.01
C LYS A 3 -6.59 53.77 -37.09
N PRO A 4 -5.65 52.90 -37.48
CA PRO A 4 -5.90 51.46 -37.45
C PRO A 4 -5.88 50.97 -36.00
N VAL A 5 -6.98 50.38 -35.55
CA VAL A 5 -7.07 49.66 -34.28
C VAL A 5 -6.49 48.27 -34.52
N MET A 6 -5.31 48.02 -33.95
CA MET A 6 -4.66 46.71 -33.96
C MET A 6 -5.24 45.89 -32.80
N ILE A 7 -6.16 44.98 -33.11
CA ILE A 7 -6.65 43.99 -32.14
C ILE A 7 -5.58 42.89 -32.02
N LEU A 8 -4.96 42.81 -30.85
CA LEU A 8 -4.03 41.75 -30.48
C LEU A 8 -4.85 40.58 -29.93
N PHE A 9 -5.04 39.54 -30.75
CA PHE A 9 -5.66 38.28 -30.36
C PHE A 9 -4.67 37.52 -29.46
N LEU A 10 -4.86 37.56 -28.14
CA LEU A 10 -4.12 36.74 -27.20
C LEU A 10 -4.62 35.30 -27.35
N LEU A 11 -3.90 34.46 -28.12
CA LEU A 11 -4.16 33.03 -28.18
C LEU A 11 -3.86 32.43 -26.79
N ALA A 12 -4.91 32.12 -26.03
CA ALA A 12 -4.79 31.24 -24.89
C ALA A 12 -4.38 29.85 -25.41
N MET A 13 -3.12 29.47 -25.20
CA MET A 13 -2.69 28.10 -25.45
C MET A 13 -3.50 27.18 -24.52
N PRO A 14 -4.24 26.18 -25.03
CA PRO A 14 -4.81 25.16 -24.16
C PRO A 14 -3.68 24.46 -23.42
N CYS A 15 -3.62 24.69 -22.10
CA CYS A 15 -2.73 23.98 -21.20
C CYS A 15 -3.10 22.50 -21.26
N THR A 16 -2.37 21.73 -22.07
CA THR A 16 -2.59 20.28 -22.15
C THR A 16 -1.91 19.69 -20.92
N GLY A 17 -2.71 19.20 -19.98
CA GLY A 17 -2.19 18.50 -18.81
C GLY A 17 -1.35 17.29 -19.23
N GLN A 18 -0.43 16.89 -18.36
CA GLN A 18 0.32 15.63 -18.45
C GLN A 18 -0.18 14.68 -17.36
N PRO A 19 -0.09 13.36 -17.55
CA PRO A 19 -0.44 12.43 -16.49
C PRO A 19 0.50 12.59 -15.30
N ARG A 20 -0.03 12.37 -14.10
CA ARG A 20 0.67 12.57 -12.83
C ARG A 20 0.40 11.40 -11.91
N VAL A 21 1.31 11.20 -10.96
CA VAL A 21 1.11 10.28 -9.84
C VAL A 21 1.33 11.03 -8.55
N GLU A 22 0.42 10.84 -7.60
CA GLU A 22 0.54 11.34 -6.24
C GLU A 22 0.53 10.15 -5.30
N LEU A 23 1.43 10.16 -4.31
CA LEU A 23 1.49 9.14 -3.28
C LEU A 23 1.09 9.73 -1.94
N SER A 24 0.37 8.95 -1.13
CA SER A 24 0.09 9.27 0.27
C SER A 24 0.03 8.00 1.09
N VAL A 25 0.56 8.06 2.30
CA VAL A 25 0.54 6.94 3.25
C VAL A 25 -0.60 7.17 4.23
N ASP A 26 -1.50 6.20 4.38
CA ASP A 26 -2.59 6.26 5.34
C ASP A 26 -2.13 5.65 6.66
N THR A 27 -1.39 6.42 7.45
CA THR A 27 -0.93 5.94 8.76
C THR A 27 -0.72 7.08 9.74
N GLU A 28 -0.85 6.75 11.02
CA GLU A 28 -0.49 7.65 12.11
C GLU A 28 1.04 7.78 12.19
N ASP A 29 1.55 8.80 12.88
CA ASP A 29 2.98 9.18 12.92
C ASP A 29 3.98 8.05 13.29
N ARG A 30 3.50 6.86 13.68
CA ARG A 30 4.30 5.70 14.07
C ARG A 30 3.84 4.43 13.35
N ILE A 31 4.67 3.95 12.42
CA ILE A 31 4.54 2.62 11.81
C ILE A 31 5.26 1.61 12.69
N TRP A 32 4.71 0.40 12.86
CA TRP A 32 5.34 -0.69 13.60
C TRP A 32 5.77 -1.82 12.66
N ALA A 33 6.86 -2.51 13.00
CA ALA A 33 7.32 -3.65 12.22
C ALA A 33 6.27 -4.78 12.30
N GLY A 34 5.83 -5.30 11.15
CA GLY A 34 4.75 -6.27 10.98
C GLY A 34 3.37 -5.64 10.79
N GLN A 35 3.23 -4.32 10.90
CA GLN A 35 1.97 -3.60 10.64
C GLN A 35 1.73 -3.47 9.14
N GLU A 36 0.48 -3.64 8.73
CA GLU A 36 0.05 -3.36 7.37
C GLU A 36 -0.24 -1.86 7.21
N VAL A 37 0.39 -1.24 6.21
CA VAL A 37 0.27 0.18 5.91
C VAL A 37 -0.32 0.34 4.52
N ALA A 38 -1.44 1.06 4.43
CA ALA A 38 -2.07 1.36 3.15
C ALA A 38 -1.36 2.54 2.46
N LEU A 39 -0.72 2.27 1.33
CA LEU A 39 -0.16 3.26 0.44
C LEU A 39 -1.19 3.61 -0.65
N ARG A 40 -1.75 4.81 -0.59
CA ARG A 40 -2.66 5.33 -1.62
C ARG A 40 -1.85 5.91 -2.77
N VAL A 41 -2.15 5.44 -3.98
CA VAL A 41 -1.56 5.87 -5.24
C VAL A 41 -2.65 6.48 -6.10
N ASN A 42 -2.63 7.80 -6.26
CA ASN A 42 -3.54 8.50 -7.16
C ASN A 42 -2.87 8.65 -8.52
N LEU A 43 -3.45 8.00 -9.53
CA LEU A 43 -3.08 8.20 -10.92
C LEU A 43 -4.02 9.25 -11.51
N LEU A 44 -3.46 10.31 -12.08
CA LEU A 44 -4.21 11.40 -12.70
C LEU A 44 -3.90 11.42 -14.19
N VAL A 45 -4.93 11.35 -15.04
CA VAL A 45 -4.78 11.49 -16.49
C VAL A 45 -5.67 12.61 -17.02
N PRO A 46 -5.19 13.43 -17.98
CA PRO A 46 -5.96 14.52 -18.59
C PRO A 46 -6.91 13.98 -19.66
N GLY A 47 -7.88 13.17 -19.22
CA GLY A 47 -8.78 12.40 -20.10
C GLY A 47 -9.36 11.17 -19.40
N TYR A 48 -9.46 10.05 -20.10
CA TYR A 48 -10.13 8.82 -19.63
C TYR A 48 -9.17 7.64 -19.66
N PHE A 49 -9.08 6.90 -18.56
CA PHE A 49 -8.28 5.68 -18.51
C PHE A 49 -8.77 4.63 -19.52
N SER A 50 -7.82 3.92 -20.12
CA SER A 50 -8.07 2.86 -21.09
C SER A 50 -7.22 1.64 -20.74
N GLY A 51 -7.77 0.72 -19.97
CA GLY A 51 -7.07 -0.48 -19.49
C GLY A 51 -6.67 -0.38 -18.02
N VAL A 52 -5.96 -1.41 -17.54
CA VAL A 52 -5.50 -1.51 -16.16
C VAL A 52 -4.05 -1.03 -16.09
N PRO A 53 -3.71 -0.12 -15.15
CA PRO A 53 -2.33 0.31 -14.97
C PRO A 53 -1.46 -0.85 -14.47
N PHE A 54 -0.20 -0.85 -14.89
CA PHE A 54 0.80 -1.84 -14.50
C PHE A 54 1.82 -1.22 -13.54
N PHE A 55 1.98 -1.80 -12.36
CA PHE A 55 2.86 -1.32 -11.29
C PHE A 55 4.15 -2.14 -11.26
N SER A 56 5.28 -1.50 -11.56
CA SER A 56 6.62 -2.11 -11.45
C SER A 56 7.14 -1.98 -10.03
N LEU A 57 6.59 -2.76 -9.10
CA LEU A 57 6.91 -2.64 -7.67
C LEU A 57 8.38 -2.92 -7.37
N PRO A 58 9.04 -2.12 -6.51
CA PRO A 58 10.42 -2.32 -6.15
C PRO A 58 10.55 -3.44 -5.11
N GLN A 59 11.69 -4.13 -5.11
CA GLN A 59 12.07 -5.01 -4.01
C GLN A 59 12.89 -4.22 -3.00
N VAL A 60 12.39 -4.12 -1.78
CA VAL A 60 13.06 -3.41 -0.68
C VAL A 60 13.35 -4.42 0.43
N PRO A 61 14.61 -4.57 0.86
CA PRO A 61 14.95 -5.45 1.97
C PRO A 61 14.15 -5.08 3.22
N GLY A 62 13.50 -6.07 3.84
CA GLY A 62 12.73 -5.86 5.06
C GLY A 62 11.38 -5.15 4.86
N VAL A 63 10.89 -5.02 3.61
CA VAL A 63 9.54 -4.53 3.32
C VAL A 63 8.87 -5.41 2.28
N LEU A 64 7.66 -5.86 2.59
CA LEU A 64 6.80 -6.51 1.62
C LEU A 64 5.89 -5.44 0.99
N VAL A 65 5.93 -5.33 -0.33
CA VAL A 65 5.04 -4.43 -1.09
C VAL A 65 4.15 -5.29 -1.96
N MET A 66 2.85 -5.22 -1.74
CA MET A 66 1.87 -6.01 -2.47
C MET A 66 1.19 -5.17 -3.56
N PRO A 67 0.86 -5.78 -4.71
CA PRO A 67 0.10 -5.10 -5.75
C PRO A 67 -1.28 -4.68 -5.22
N PRO A 68 -1.89 -3.65 -5.83
CA PRO A 68 -3.18 -3.19 -5.38
C PRO A 68 -4.23 -4.30 -5.48
N ALA A 69 -4.97 -4.50 -4.40
CA ALA A 69 -6.07 -5.44 -4.34
C ALA A 69 -7.39 -4.74 -4.71
N GLY A 70 -8.17 -5.37 -5.58
CA GLY A 70 -9.50 -4.89 -5.95
C GLY A 70 -9.53 -3.83 -7.06
N SER A 71 -10.65 -3.12 -7.15
CA SER A 71 -10.87 -2.08 -8.17
C SER A 71 -10.50 -0.70 -7.63
N PRO A 72 -9.90 0.18 -8.44
CA PRO A 72 -9.59 1.53 -8.01
C PRO A 72 -10.87 2.34 -7.76
N VAL A 73 -10.77 3.31 -6.85
CA VAL A 73 -11.79 4.36 -6.71
C VAL A 73 -11.57 5.39 -7.82
N VAL A 74 -12.60 5.63 -8.64
CA VAL A 74 -12.52 6.56 -9.77
C VAL A 74 -13.16 7.90 -9.39
N GLY A 75 -12.50 9.00 -9.73
CA GLY A 75 -13.02 10.35 -9.53
C GLY A 75 -12.57 11.31 -10.61
N SER A 76 -12.90 12.58 -10.45
CA SER A 76 -12.40 13.67 -11.30
C SER A 76 -11.90 14.81 -10.43
N ARG A 77 -10.86 15.50 -10.90
CA ARG A 77 -10.26 16.66 -10.22
C ARG A 77 -9.88 17.70 -11.26
N GLU A 78 -10.12 18.96 -10.97
CA GLU A 78 -9.63 20.07 -11.79
C GLU A 78 -8.34 20.63 -11.18
N ILE A 79 -7.29 20.74 -11.98
CA ILE A 79 -5.98 21.28 -11.56
C ILE A 79 -5.53 22.24 -12.65
N ASP A 80 -5.27 23.50 -12.28
CA ASP A 80 -4.80 24.55 -13.19
C ASP A 80 -5.68 24.72 -14.45
N GLY A 81 -7.00 24.53 -14.31
CA GLY A 81 -7.97 24.61 -15.42
C GLY A 81 -8.01 23.39 -16.33
N VAL A 82 -7.32 22.30 -15.97
CA VAL A 82 -7.36 21.02 -16.68
C VAL A 82 -8.17 20.00 -15.87
N SER A 83 -9.16 19.36 -16.51
CA SER A 83 -9.90 18.25 -15.91
C SER A 83 -9.10 16.95 -16.00
N TYR A 84 -8.88 16.34 -14.85
CA TYR A 84 -8.22 15.06 -14.68
C TYR A 84 -9.22 14.00 -14.24
N THR A 85 -9.11 12.80 -14.81
CA THR A 85 -9.69 11.60 -14.20
C THR A 85 -8.66 11.01 -13.24
N VAL A 86 -9.12 10.69 -12.03
CA VAL A 86 -8.30 10.13 -10.96
C VAL A 86 -8.67 8.66 -10.77
N GLN A 87 -7.66 7.79 -10.71
CA GLN A 87 -7.80 6.43 -10.19
C GLN A 87 -6.97 6.30 -8.92
N GLN A 88 -7.63 6.11 -7.79
CA GLN A 88 -6.98 5.82 -6.51
C GLN A 88 -6.85 4.32 -6.33
N HIS A 89 -5.61 3.84 -6.29
CA HIS A 89 -5.24 2.47 -5.96
C HIS A 89 -4.71 2.42 -4.53
N SER A 90 -5.01 1.35 -3.80
CA SER A 90 -4.46 1.10 -2.46
C SER A 90 -3.50 -0.08 -2.54
N LEU A 91 -2.23 0.15 -2.24
CA LEU A 91 -1.22 -0.89 -2.12
C LEU A 91 -1.00 -1.18 -0.64
N GLU A 92 -0.73 -2.44 -0.31
CA GLU A 92 -0.41 -2.85 1.04
C GLU A 92 1.10 -2.95 1.18
N VAL A 93 1.65 -2.23 2.17
CA VAL A 93 3.08 -2.18 2.48
C VAL A 93 3.27 -2.68 3.91
N VAL A 94 4.05 -3.74 4.09
CA VAL A 94 4.32 -4.35 5.39
C VAL A 94 5.82 -4.30 5.67
N PRO A 95 6.31 -3.33 6.46
CA PRO A 95 7.70 -3.33 6.90
C PRO A 95 7.89 -4.43 7.95
N VAL A 96 8.80 -5.37 7.70
CA VAL A 96 9.10 -6.47 8.63
C VAL A 96 10.29 -6.18 9.53
N LEU A 97 11.13 -5.21 9.19
CA LEU A 97 12.26 -4.79 10.02
C LEU A 97 12.00 -3.40 10.61
N GLY A 98 12.48 -3.17 11.83
CA GLY A 98 12.50 -1.85 12.44
C GLY A 98 13.55 -0.92 11.83
N GLY A 99 13.44 0.36 12.13
CA GLY A 99 14.37 1.41 11.70
C GLY A 99 13.84 2.29 10.58
N SER A 100 14.74 3.06 9.96
CA SER A 100 14.41 3.92 8.83
C SER A 100 14.43 3.09 7.56
N VAL A 101 13.30 3.07 6.83
CA VAL A 101 13.18 2.37 5.56
C VAL A 101 12.69 3.32 4.48
N GLU A 102 13.18 3.12 3.27
CA GLU A 102 12.82 3.95 2.12
C GLU A 102 12.21 3.05 1.04
N LEU A 103 10.99 3.40 0.62
CA LEU A 103 10.38 2.83 -0.58
C LEU A 103 10.89 3.65 -1.78
N PRO A 104 11.73 3.06 -2.66
CA PRO A 104 12.32 3.81 -3.75
C PRO A 104 11.27 4.16 -4.81
N PRO A 105 11.55 5.18 -5.65
CA PRO A 105 10.74 5.50 -6.81
C PRO A 105 10.52 4.27 -7.69
N PHE A 106 9.28 4.08 -8.11
CA PHE A 106 8.89 2.99 -8.99
C PHE A 106 8.03 3.49 -10.15
N GLU A 107 7.94 2.66 -11.18
CA GLU A 107 7.29 3.03 -12.44
C GLU A 107 5.89 2.44 -12.52
N ILE A 108 4.97 3.23 -13.07
CA ILE A 108 3.60 2.83 -13.32
C ILE A 108 3.30 3.12 -14.78
N ARG A 109 3.04 2.06 -15.55
CA ARG A 109 2.63 2.19 -16.94
C ARG A 109 1.11 2.27 -17.01
N LEU A 110 0.60 3.30 -17.65
CA LEU A 110 -0.82 3.55 -17.79
C LEU A 110 -1.17 3.90 -19.24
N SER A 111 -2.43 3.73 -19.59
CA SER A 111 -2.96 4.04 -20.91
C SER A 111 -4.25 4.85 -20.75
N TYR A 112 -4.41 5.89 -21.57
CA TYR A 112 -5.55 6.79 -21.51
C TYR A 112 -5.87 7.39 -22.88
N LYS A 113 -7.09 7.94 -22.99
CA LYS A 113 -7.61 8.65 -24.16
C LYS A 113 -7.91 10.09 -23.78
N ARG A 114 -7.73 11.05 -24.69
CA ARG A 114 -8.05 12.46 -24.41
C ARG A 114 -9.56 12.68 -24.36
N GLN A 115 -10.30 12.01 -25.23
CA GLN A 115 -11.76 11.97 -25.22
C GLN A 115 -12.28 10.52 -25.21
N PRO A 116 -13.52 10.27 -24.72
CA PRO A 116 -14.03 8.90 -24.57
C PRO A 116 -14.11 8.12 -25.89
N LEU A 117 -14.41 8.83 -26.98
CA LEU A 117 -14.62 8.28 -28.32
C LEU A 117 -13.34 8.24 -29.17
N ASP A 118 -12.20 8.70 -28.64
CA ASP A 118 -10.95 8.65 -29.38
C ASP A 118 -10.55 7.20 -29.67
N LYS A 119 -10.05 6.99 -30.89
CA LYS A 119 -9.44 5.71 -31.30
C LYS A 119 -8.00 5.59 -30.84
N GLU A 120 -7.32 6.73 -30.72
CA GLU A 120 -5.94 6.79 -30.26
C GLU A 120 -5.89 6.56 -28.74
N VAL A 121 -5.03 5.64 -28.32
CA VAL A 121 -4.73 5.37 -26.91
C VAL A 121 -3.30 5.78 -26.66
N VAL A 122 -3.11 6.74 -25.77
CA VAL A 122 -1.79 7.18 -25.33
C VAL A 122 -1.34 6.24 -24.21
N THR A 123 -0.14 5.68 -24.33
CA THR A 123 0.48 4.87 -23.27
C THR A 123 1.71 5.60 -22.76
N GLU A 124 1.74 5.85 -21.45
CA GLU A 124 2.83 6.55 -20.78
C GLU A 124 3.26 5.82 -19.51
N THR A 125 4.50 6.05 -19.13
CA THR A 125 5.05 5.60 -17.85
C THR A 125 5.23 6.81 -16.95
N VAL A 126 4.57 6.79 -15.79
CA VAL A 126 4.78 7.79 -14.73
C VAL A 126 5.69 7.18 -13.66
N ARG A 127 6.51 8.03 -13.04
CA ARG A 127 7.43 7.61 -11.98
C ARG A 127 7.00 8.25 -10.67
N THR A 128 6.97 7.44 -9.61
CA THR A 128 6.63 7.91 -8.27
C THR A 128 7.81 8.63 -7.60
N THR A 129 7.55 9.29 -6.47
CA THR A 129 8.60 9.79 -5.58
C THR A 129 8.99 8.74 -4.54
N ALA A 130 10.20 8.86 -3.99
CA ALA A 130 10.60 8.04 -2.86
C ALA A 130 9.74 8.37 -1.63
N ILE A 131 9.49 7.38 -0.78
CA ILE A 131 8.81 7.56 0.50
C ILE A 131 9.67 6.99 1.61
N GLY A 132 10.11 7.86 2.52
CA GLY A 132 10.72 7.46 3.78
C GLY A 132 9.66 7.10 4.81
N MET A 133 9.90 6.02 5.54
CA MET A 133 9.08 5.54 6.65
C MET A 133 9.97 5.24 7.85
N THR A 134 9.51 5.61 9.04
CA THR A 134 10.18 5.24 10.31
C THR A 134 9.38 4.14 10.98
N VAL A 135 10.00 2.96 11.10
CA VAL A 135 9.38 1.75 11.62
C VAL A 135 9.87 1.51 13.04
N ASN A 136 8.94 1.45 13.98
CA ASN A 136 9.21 1.20 15.39
C ASN A 136 9.26 -0.30 15.65
N LEU A 137 10.16 -0.70 16.56
CA LEU A 137 10.16 -2.03 17.13
C LEU A 137 9.29 -2.07 18.39
N PRO A 138 8.48 -3.12 18.58
CA PRO A 138 7.77 -3.34 19.84
C PRO A 138 8.74 -3.36 21.04
N PRO A 139 8.30 -2.89 22.23
CA PRO A 139 9.14 -2.92 23.43
C PRO A 139 9.63 -4.34 23.76
N GLY A 140 10.91 -4.45 24.15
CA GLY A 140 11.52 -5.74 24.54
C GLY A 140 12.11 -6.56 23.39
N MET A 141 12.19 -5.99 22.18
CA MET A 141 12.82 -6.62 21.01
C MET A 141 14.22 -6.04 20.74
N GLU A 142 15.18 -6.92 20.43
CA GLU A 142 16.50 -6.56 19.91
C GLU A 142 16.45 -6.37 18.38
N ASP A 143 17.31 -5.50 17.84
CA ASP A 143 17.45 -5.31 16.39
C ASP A 143 17.76 -6.65 15.69
N GLY A 144 16.89 -7.08 14.76
CA GLY A 144 17.10 -8.27 13.93
C GLY A 144 16.12 -9.43 14.19
N GLY A 145 15.24 -9.34 15.18
CA GLY A 145 14.08 -10.23 15.27
C GLY A 145 13.08 -9.97 14.13
N GLN A 146 12.42 -11.00 13.60
CA GLN A 146 11.24 -10.84 12.73
C GLN A 146 10.00 -10.75 13.63
N PRO A 147 9.44 -9.55 13.88
CA PRO A 147 8.25 -9.40 14.71
C PRO A 147 7.01 -9.96 13.99
N ILE A 148 6.15 -10.61 14.77
CA ILE A 148 4.74 -10.81 14.41
C ILE A 148 3.94 -9.89 15.32
N THR A 149 3.38 -8.81 14.79
CA THR A 149 2.58 -7.86 15.56
C THR A 149 1.09 -8.13 15.42
N SER A 150 0.37 -8.06 16.54
CA SER A 150 -1.10 -8.12 16.57
C SER A 150 -1.61 -7.21 17.69
N SER A 151 -2.75 -6.55 17.47
CA SER A 151 -3.45 -5.80 18.51
C SER A 151 -3.94 -6.70 19.65
N THR A 152 -4.18 -7.99 19.36
CA THR A 152 -4.51 -9.01 20.36
C THR A 152 -3.94 -10.36 19.95
N LEU A 153 -3.31 -11.07 20.89
CA LEU A 153 -2.79 -12.42 20.69
C LEU A 153 -3.43 -13.36 21.72
N ARG A 154 -4.10 -14.42 21.24
CA ARG A 154 -4.58 -15.52 22.09
C ARG A 154 -3.82 -16.79 21.74
N VAL A 155 -3.06 -17.29 22.70
CA VAL A 155 -2.39 -18.60 22.62
C VAL A 155 -3.19 -19.58 23.47
N THR A 156 -3.69 -20.65 22.85
CA THR A 156 -4.33 -21.76 23.57
C THR A 156 -3.42 -22.97 23.45
N GLU A 157 -2.94 -23.44 24.59
CA GLU A 157 -2.10 -24.62 24.69
C GLU A 157 -2.87 -25.73 25.38
N THR A 158 -3.05 -26.85 24.67
CA THR A 158 -3.72 -28.03 25.21
C THR A 158 -2.73 -29.18 25.28
N TRP A 159 -2.59 -29.74 26.48
CA TRP A 159 -1.67 -30.82 26.79
C TRP A 159 -2.42 -32.13 27.01
N THR A 160 -1.95 -33.20 26.38
CA THR A 160 -2.45 -34.56 26.63
C THR A 160 -1.28 -35.47 27.00
N PRO A 161 -1.18 -35.97 28.25
CA PRO A 161 -2.08 -35.76 29.40
C PRO A 161 -1.90 -34.38 30.08
N GLU A 162 -2.94 -33.92 30.78
CA GLU A 162 -2.91 -32.64 31.52
C GLU A 162 -1.83 -32.65 32.63
N PRO A 163 -0.92 -31.64 32.66
CA PRO A 163 0.07 -31.49 33.70
C PRO A 163 -0.57 -31.39 35.10
N GLY A 164 0.02 -32.07 36.09
CA GLY A 164 -0.41 -31.98 37.49
C GLY A 164 -1.57 -32.88 37.90
N LYS A 165 -2.30 -33.50 36.96
CA LYS A 165 -3.30 -34.55 37.29
C LYS A 165 -2.74 -35.96 37.20
N VAL A 166 -1.90 -36.21 36.19
CA VAL A 166 -1.32 -37.54 35.93
C VAL A 166 0.20 -37.46 35.86
N ALA A 167 0.74 -36.43 35.20
CA ALA A 167 2.17 -36.17 35.13
C ALA A 167 2.67 -35.37 36.35
N LYS A 168 3.79 -35.81 36.94
CA LYS A 168 4.48 -35.17 38.07
C LYS A 168 5.68 -34.35 37.58
N ALA A 169 6.16 -33.45 38.44
CA ALA A 169 7.39 -32.71 38.18
C ALA A 169 8.57 -33.69 38.03
N GLY A 170 9.25 -33.64 36.88
CA GLY A 170 10.32 -34.56 36.50
C GLY A 170 9.94 -35.58 35.41
N ASP A 171 8.66 -35.69 35.05
CA ASP A 171 8.22 -36.55 33.95
C ASP A 171 8.55 -35.94 32.58
N ALA A 172 8.96 -36.78 31.64
CA ALA A 172 9.20 -36.40 30.25
C ALA A 172 8.02 -36.82 29.36
N PHE A 173 7.49 -35.89 28.57
CA PHE A 173 6.48 -36.18 27.55
C PHE A 173 7.18 -36.65 26.27
N ALA A 174 7.02 -37.92 25.92
CA ALA A 174 7.49 -38.46 24.65
C ALA A 174 6.32 -38.52 23.66
N THR A 175 6.53 -38.02 22.43
CA THR A 175 5.49 -37.98 21.39
C THR A 175 5.28 -39.36 20.77
N PHE A 176 4.24 -40.08 21.19
CA PHE A 176 3.71 -41.30 20.56
C PHE A 176 2.46 -41.00 19.72
N PRO A 177 2.05 -41.89 18.79
CA PRO A 177 0.78 -41.74 18.07
C PRO A 177 -0.40 -41.67 19.07
N GLY A 178 -1.03 -40.50 19.17
CA GLY A 178 -2.14 -40.24 20.10
C GLY A 178 -1.78 -39.36 21.32
N SER A 179 -0.50 -39.09 21.56
CA SER A 179 -0.05 -38.04 22.50
C SER A 179 0.49 -36.86 21.71
N GLY A 180 0.00 -35.66 21.97
CA GLY A 180 0.41 -34.47 21.25
C GLY A 180 0.17 -33.22 22.08
N VAL A 181 1.07 -32.26 21.94
CA VAL A 181 0.82 -30.88 22.32
C VAL A 181 0.13 -30.23 21.13
N HIS A 182 -1.15 -29.91 21.29
CA HIS A 182 -1.87 -29.14 20.29
C HIS A 182 -1.75 -27.67 20.67
N VAL A 183 -0.80 -26.98 20.03
CA VAL A 183 -0.74 -25.52 20.08
C VAL A 183 -1.59 -25.00 18.94
N SER A 184 -2.67 -24.29 19.29
CA SER A 184 -3.51 -23.61 18.31
C SER A 184 -3.32 -22.10 18.48
N VAL A 185 -2.69 -21.50 17.48
CA VAL A 185 -2.58 -20.04 17.38
C VAL A 185 -3.71 -19.57 16.48
N THR A 186 -4.74 -18.98 17.07
CA THR A 186 -5.87 -18.44 16.32
C THR A 186 -5.68 -16.94 16.13
N ARG A 187 -5.42 -16.51 14.89
CA ARG A 187 -5.47 -15.10 14.51
C ARG A 187 -6.94 -14.68 14.46
N ARG A 188 -7.34 -13.74 15.32
CA ARG A 188 -8.62 -13.05 15.22
C ARG A 188 -8.32 -11.62 14.80
N VAL A 189 -8.70 -11.25 13.59
CA VAL A 189 -8.74 -9.85 13.17
C VAL A 189 -10.08 -9.34 13.67
N ASP A 190 -10.10 -8.77 14.87
CA ASP A 190 -11.28 -8.03 15.31
C ASP A 190 -11.24 -6.68 14.59
N GLU A 191 -12.15 -6.53 13.63
CA GLU A 191 -12.46 -5.25 12.99
C GLU A 191 -12.97 -4.31 14.07
N VAL A 192 -12.23 -3.24 14.35
CA VAL A 192 -12.59 -2.24 15.35
C VAL A 192 -13.78 -1.44 14.80
N MET A 193 -14.97 -1.82 15.24
CA MET A 193 -16.17 -0.99 15.18
C MET A 193 -16.40 -0.37 16.56
N GLY A 194 -16.18 0.94 16.68
CA GLY A 194 -16.57 1.75 17.84
C GLY A 194 -15.51 2.68 18.35
#